data_AF-A0A162MLH2-F1
#
_entry.id   AF-A0A162MLH2-F1
#
_cell.length_a   1.000
_cell.length_b   1.000
_cell.length_c   1.000
_cell.angle_alpha   90.00
_cell.angle_beta   90.00
_cell.angle_gamma   90.00
#
_symmetry.space_group_name_H-M   'P 1'
#
loop_
_entity.id
_entity.type
_entity.pdbx_description
1 polymer ?
#
loop_
_entity_poly.entity_id
_entity_poly.type
_entity_poly.pdbx_seq_one_letter_code
_entity_poly.pdbx_strand_id
1 'polypeptide(L)' 'MDELYSGLNRIRGRIIEVTERDVKIEFKGRMGMLRVPLRMLISDRHPSEGDEVELMMSYVTLINDGRS' A
#
# COMPACT_ATOMS: atom_id res chain seq x y z
N MET A 1 -14.54 14.18 6.81
CA MET A 1 -13.25 13.44 6.76
C MET A 1 -12.91 13.03 5.33
N ASP A 2 -13.84 12.45 4.58
CA ASP A 2 -13.62 12.09 3.16
C ASP A 2 -13.56 13.29 2.20
N GLU A 3 -14.20 14.43 2.53
CA GLU A 3 -14.17 15.64 1.69
C GLU A 3 -12.84 16.40 1.69
N LEU A 4 -11.97 16.19 2.68
CA LEU A 4 -10.65 16.87 2.79
C LEU A 4 -9.53 16.18 2.00
N TYR A 5 -9.77 14.97 1.50
CA TYR A 5 -8.76 14.13 0.83
C TYR A 5 -9.15 13.71 -0.60
N SER A 6 -10.08 14.44 -1.25
CA SER A 6 -10.59 14.07 -2.59
C SER A 6 -9.52 14.03 -3.70
N GLY A 7 -8.32 14.57 -3.44
CA GLY A 7 -7.16 14.51 -4.36
C GLY A 7 -6.11 13.44 -4.05
N LEU A 8 -6.27 12.62 -3.00
CA LEU A 8 -5.30 11.56 -2.67
C LEU A 8 -5.69 10.25 -3.35
N ASN A 9 -4.77 9.73 -4.17
CA ASN A 9 -4.93 8.45 -4.87
C ASN A 9 -4.87 7.32 -3.84
N ARG A 10 -6.05 6.81 -3.47
CA ARG A 10 -6.24 5.66 -2.60
C ARG A 10 -6.16 4.37 -3.43
N ILE A 11 -5.14 3.57 -3.17
CA ILE A 11 -4.89 2.31 -3.87
C ILE A 11 -5.34 1.17 -2.96
N ARG A 12 -6.35 0.41 -3.39
CA ARG A 12 -6.89 -0.72 -2.63
C ARG A 12 -6.19 -2.04 -2.97
N GLY A 13 -5.99 -2.87 -1.97
CA GLY A 13 -5.37 -4.18 -2.10
C GLY A 13 -5.87 -5.18 -1.07
N ARG A 14 -5.28 -6.38 -1.11
CA ARG A 14 -5.53 -7.47 -0.17
C ARG A 14 -4.19 -8.01 0.33
N ILE A 15 -4.10 -8.32 1.62
CA ILE A 15 -2.96 -9.04 2.17
C ILE A 15 -3.00 -10.49 1.69
N ILE A 16 -1.91 -10.95 1.10
CA ILE A 16 -1.78 -12.32 0.56
C ILE A 16 -0.71 -13.15 1.27
N GLU A 17 0.07 -12.53 2.17
CA GLU A 17 1.08 -13.19 3.00
C GLU A 17 1.30 -12.33 4.26
N VAL A 18 1.36 -12.96 5.42
CA VAL A 18 1.74 -12.31 6.69
C VAL A 18 2.97 -13.02 7.26
N THR A 19 3.97 -12.25 7.65
CA THR A 19 5.14 -12.74 8.39
C THR A 19 5.27 -12.01 9.71
N GLU A 20 6.21 -12.45 10.55
CA GLU A 20 6.57 -11.78 11.82
C GLU A 20 7.05 -10.32 11.64
N ARG A 21 7.39 -9.90 10.42
CA ARG A 21 8.04 -8.61 10.16
C ARG A 21 7.31 -7.73 9.17
N ASP A 22 6.60 -8.31 8.22
CA ASP A 22 5.95 -7.61 7.13
C ASP A 22 4.70 -8.33 6.61
N VAL A 23 3.91 -7.60 5.84
CA VAL A 23 2.79 -8.12 5.06
C VAL A 23 3.09 -7.93 3.57
N LYS A 24 2.66 -8.87 2.75
CA LYS A 24 2.65 -8.72 1.29
C LYS A 24 1.24 -8.38 0.83
N ILE A 25 1.13 -7.27 0.12
CA ILE A 25 -0.15 -6.75 -0.39
C ILE A 25 -0.17 -6.93 -1.90
N GLU A 26 -1.25 -7.51 -2.43
CA GLU A 26 -1.59 -7.47 -3.85
C GLU A 26 -2.62 -6.36 -4.10
N PHE A 27 -2.32 -5.45 -5.01
CA PHE A 27 -3.23 -4.36 -5.34
C PHE A 27 -4.21 -4.74 -6.45
N LYS A 28 -5.44 -4.24 -6.35
CA LYS A 28 -6.50 -4.49 -7.34
C LYS A 28 -6.10 -3.96 -8.72
N GLY A 29 -6.73 -4.46 -9.77
CA GLY A 29 -6.50 -3.96 -11.13
C GLY A 29 -5.12 -4.26 -11.70
N ARG A 30 -4.41 -5.28 -11.18
CA ARG A 30 -3.06 -5.68 -11.62
C ARG A 30 -2.01 -4.59 -11.42
N MET A 31 -2.17 -3.74 -10.40
CA MET A 31 -1.24 -2.67 -10.04
C MET A 31 0.07 -3.19 -9.38
N GLY A 32 0.19 -4.51 -9.22
CA GLY A 32 1.38 -5.14 -8.67
C GLY A 32 1.26 -5.40 -7.18
N MET A 33 2.41 -5.47 -6.52
CA MET A 33 2.53 -5.91 -5.13
C MET A 33 3.48 -5.01 -4.34
N LEU A 34 3.25 -4.91 -3.04
CA LEU A 34 4.12 -4.20 -2.10
C LEU A 34 4.31 -5.01 -0.81
N ARG A 35 5.54 -5.08 -0.32
CA ARG A 35 5.85 -5.57 1.03
C ARG A 35 5.93 -4.39 1.99
N VAL A 36 5.15 -4.44 3.07
CA VAL A 36 5.06 -3.37 4.06
C VAL A 36 5.44 -3.92 5.44
N PRO A 37 6.48 -3.39 6.11
CA PRO A 37 6.79 -3.77 7.48
C PRO A 37 5.62 -3.52 8.43
N LEU A 38 5.39 -4.41 9.40
CA LEU A 38 4.24 -4.31 10.33
C LEU A 38 4.17 -2.97 11.06
N ARG A 39 5.32 -2.38 11.40
CA ARG A 39 5.41 -1.06 12.05
C ARG A 39 4.87 0.12 11.20
N MET A 40 4.68 -0.08 9.91
CA MET A 40 4.12 0.92 8.99
C MET A 40 2.62 0.67 8.72
N LEU A 41 2.10 -0.50 9.07
CA LEU A 41 0.70 -0.84 8.91
C LEU A 41 -0.10 -0.27 10.08
N ILE A 42 -0.97 0.70 9.79
CA ILE A 42 -1.88 1.25 10.80
C ILE A 42 -3.04 0.26 10.98
N SER A 43 -3.12 -0.37 12.15
CA SER A 43 -4.13 -1.37 12.47
C SER A 43 -4.29 -1.51 13.99
N ASP A 44 -5.50 -1.80 14.46
CA ASP A 44 -5.81 -2.07 15.87
C ASP A 44 -5.54 -3.54 16.27
N ARG A 45 -5.29 -4.41 15.29
CA ARG A 45 -4.98 -5.83 15.50
C ARG A 45 -3.85 -6.31 14.61
N HIS A 46 -3.30 -7.48 14.93
CA HIS A 46 -2.39 -8.16 14.03
C HIS A 46 -3.10 -8.50 12.70
N PRO A 47 -2.48 -8.25 11.54
CA PRO A 47 -3.08 -8.50 10.24
C PRO A 47 -3.22 -9.99 9.94
N SER A 48 -4.07 -10.33 8.98
CA SER A 48 -4.29 -11.69 8.50
C SER A 48 -4.37 -11.71 6.97
N GLU A 49 -4.04 -12.85 6.38
CA GLU A 49 -4.27 -13.05 4.95
C GLU A 49 -5.76 -12.89 4.62
N GLY A 50 -6.06 -12.22 3.51
CA GLY A 50 -7.40 -11.87 3.09
C GLY A 50 -7.87 -10.48 3.53
N ASP A 51 -7.23 -9.86 4.52
CA ASP A 51 -7.59 -8.51 4.99
C ASP A 51 -7.49 -7.50 3.83
N GLU A 52 -8.49 -6.63 3.70
CA GLU A 52 -8.47 -5.51 2.77
C GLU A 52 -7.68 -4.34 3.34
N VAL A 53 -6.89 -3.70 2.49
CA VAL A 53 -6.03 -2.57 2.87
C VAL A 53 -6.11 -1.46 1.84
N GLU A 54 -5.79 -0.25 2.26
CA GLU A 54 -5.70 0.93 1.42
C GLU A 54 -4.35 1.63 1.63
N LEU A 55 -3.70 1.99 0.53
CA LEU A 55 -2.48 2.79 0.52
C LEU A 55 -2.82 4.20 0.03
N MET A 56 -2.51 5.19 0.85
CA MET A 56 -2.56 6.61 0.47
C MET A 56 -1.22 7.00 -0.14
N MET A 57 -1.12 7.02 -1.47
CA MET A 57 0.11 7.37 -2.18
C MET A 57 0.04 8.82 -2.68
N SER A 58 1.12 9.58 -2.50
CA SER A 58 1.26 10.93 -3.03
C SER A 58 1.62 10.90 -4.53
N TYR A 59 2.91 10.86 -4.86
CA TYR A 59 3.41 10.83 -6.25
C TYR A 59 4.77 10.12 -6.31
N VAL A 60 5.05 9.47 -7.45
CA VAL A 60 6.38 8.92 -7.77
C VAL A 60 7.03 9.85 -8.78
N THR A 61 8.16 10.44 -8.41
CA THR A 61 8.93 11.33 -9.28
C THR A 61 10.20 10.64 -9.75
N LEU A 62 10.45 10.67 -11.05
CA LEU A 62 11.71 10.23 -11.63
C LEU A 62 12.78 11.31 -11.39
N ILE A 63 13.89 10.94 -10.76
CA ILE A 63 14.96 11.90 -10.41
C ILE A 63 16.06 11.95 -11.49
N ASN A 64 16.11 10.98 -12.42
CA ASN A 64 16.97 10.99 -13.61
C ASN A 64 16.53 9.87 -14.58
N ASP A 65 16.39 10.15 -15.88
CA ASP A 65 16.05 9.15 -16.91
C ASP A 65 17.26 8.67 -17.73
N GLY A 66 18.46 9.14 -17.41
CA GLY A 66 19.71 8.73 -18.05
C GLY A 66 19.89 9.22 -19.49
N ARG A 67 19.07 10.17 -19.96
CA ARG A 67 19.34 10.88 -21.21
C ARG A 67 20.16 12.13 -20.91
N SER A 68 21.48 11.95 -20.89
CA SER A 68 22.47 13.03 -21.01
C SER A 68 22.36 13.76 -22.34
#